data_AF-A0A4Y2HZS9-F1
#
_entry.id   AF-A0A4Y2HZS9-F1
#
_cell.length_a   1.000
_cell.length_b   1.000
_cell.length_c   1.000
_cell.angle_alpha   90.00
_cell.angle_beta   90.00
_cell.angle_gamma   90.00
#
_symmetry.space_group_name_H-M   'P 1'
#
loop_
_entity.id
_entity.type
_entity.pdbx_description
1 polymer ?
#
loop_
_entity_poly.entity_id
_entity_poly.type
_entity_poly.pdbx_seq_one_letter_code
_entity_poly.pdbx_strand_id
1 'polypeptide(L)'
;MMGPPAHYSIDVLLHLNATYGQQWIGQGGPVLWPARSPDLTCLDYFLWGYVKSLVYEIPVDSAEDLVARIAAAAGKVRDTPGIFANVRSSMRGKCEACIMARGRNFEHLL
;
A
#
# COMPACT_ATOMS: atom_id res chain seq x y z
N MET A 1 -6.85 2.24 2.24
CA MET A 1 -6.98 2.23 0.76
C MET A 1 -7.80 3.44 0.36
N MET A 2 -7.19 4.44 -0.29
CA MET A 2 -7.94 5.53 -0.92
C MET A 2 -8.32 5.07 -2.32
N GLY A 3 -9.59 5.15 -2.68
CA GLY A 3 -10.05 4.79 -4.01
C GLY A 3 -11.18 5.72 -4.49
N PRO A 4 -11.44 5.80 -5.80
CA PRO A 4 -12.62 6.47 -6.37
C PRO A 4 -13.93 6.07 -5.66
N PRO A 5 -15.05 6.80 -5.85
CA PRO A 5 -16.30 6.61 -5.10
C PRO A 5 -16.80 5.15 -4.97
N ALA A 6 -16.43 4.29 -5.92
CA ALA A 6 -16.70 2.86 -5.91
C ALA A 6 -16.11 2.10 -4.69
N HIS A 7 -15.02 2.58 -4.09
CA HIS A 7 -14.36 1.93 -2.94
C HIS A 7 -14.99 2.28 -1.58
N TYR A 8 -16.09 3.05 -1.59
CA TYR A 8 -16.79 3.52 -0.39
C TYR A 8 -18.29 3.16 -0.40
N SER A 9 -18.72 2.22 -1.25
CA SER A 9 -20.11 1.75 -1.22
C SER A 9 -20.39 0.94 0.04
N ILE A 10 -21.65 0.97 0.50
CA ILE A 10 -22.09 0.19 1.66
C ILE A 10 -21.83 -1.31 1.46
N ASP A 11 -21.97 -1.80 0.22
CA ASP A 11 -21.73 -3.20 -0.14
C ASP A 11 -20.27 -3.59 0.07
N VAL A 12 -19.33 -2.69 -0.29
CA VAL A 12 -17.90 -2.90 -0.04
C VAL A 12 -17.62 -2.92 1.46
N LEU A 13 -18.22 -2.02 2.24
CA LEU A 13 -18.05 -1.99 3.70
C LEU A 13 -18.57 -3.26 4.37
N LEU A 14 -19.76 -3.72 3.98
CA LEU A 14 -20.36 -4.96 4.48
C LEU A 14 -19.53 -6.18 4.10
N HIS A 15 -19.05 -6.24 2.86
CA HIS A 15 -18.17 -7.31 2.41
C HIS A 15 -16.85 -7.33 3.19
N LEU A 16 -16.20 -6.18 3.37
CA LEU A 16 -14.96 -6.08 4.15
C LEU A 16 -15.18 -6.51 5.60
N ASN A 17 -16.29 -6.10 6.21
CA ASN A 17 -16.62 -6.50 7.57
C ASN A 17 -16.94 -8.00 7.70
N ALA A 18 -17.60 -8.60 6.69
CA ALA A 18 -17.86 -10.03 6.67
C ALA A 18 -16.59 -10.87 6.46
N THR A 19 -15.69 -10.41 5.58
CA THR A 19 -14.49 -11.16 5.19
C THR A 19 -13.35 -11.01 6.20
N TYR A 20 -13.15 -9.81 6.74
CA TYR A 20 -12.00 -9.46 7.59
C TYR A 20 -12.39 -9.03 9.01
N GLY A 21 -13.69 -9.10 9.36
CA GLY A 21 -14.18 -8.63 10.65
C GLY A 21 -13.90 -7.14 10.86
N GLN A 22 -13.64 -6.75 12.11
CA GLN A 22 -13.29 -5.37 12.47
C GLN A 22 -11.79 -5.06 12.28
N GLN A 23 -11.08 -5.80 11.42
CA GLN A 23 -9.61 -5.74 11.28
C GLN A 23 -9.15 -5.15 9.94
N TRP A 24 -9.96 -4.29 9.32
CA TRP A 24 -9.60 -3.62 8.08
C TRP A 24 -9.50 -2.10 8.25
N ILE A 25 -8.74 -1.49 7.34
CA ILE A 25 -8.34 -0.08 7.42
C ILE A 25 -8.92 0.66 6.21
N GLY A 26 -9.69 1.71 6.45
CA GLY A 26 -10.22 2.56 5.39
C GLY A 26 -11.16 3.65 5.89
N GLN A 27 -11.61 4.49 4.98
CA GLN A 27 -12.59 5.53 5.30
C GLN A 27 -13.90 4.84 5.71
N GLY A 28 -14.42 5.15 6.91
CA GLY A 28 -15.61 4.48 7.47
C GLY A 28 -15.38 3.10 8.07
N GLY A 29 -14.13 2.62 8.13
CA GLY A 29 -13.76 1.37 8.76
C GLY A 29 -13.51 1.48 10.27
N PRO A 30 -13.37 0.34 10.96
CA PRO A 30 -13.10 0.27 12.39
C PRO A 30 -11.75 0.89 12.76
N VAL A 31 -10.77 0.80 11.86
CA VAL A 31 -9.52 1.54 11.96
C VAL A 31 -9.57 2.70 10.97
N LEU A 32 -9.78 3.90 11.51
CA LEU A 32 -9.81 5.13 10.73
C LEU A 32 -8.45 5.40 10.07
N TRP A 33 -8.48 5.64 8.77
CA TRP A 33 -7.32 6.10 8.03
C TRP A 33 -7.46 7.59 7.72
N PRO A 34 -6.43 8.41 7.98
CA PRO A 34 -6.48 9.83 7.63
C PRO A 34 -6.63 10.02 6.12
N ALA A 35 -7.46 10.98 5.72
CA ALA A 35 -7.63 11.33 4.32
C ALA A 35 -6.32 11.89 3.74
N ARG A 36 -5.98 11.50 2.50
CA ARG A 36 -4.82 12.01 1.75
C ARG A 36 -3.46 11.72 2.39
N SER A 37 -3.22 10.49 2.85
CA SER A 37 -1.89 10.04 3.28
C SER A 37 -1.33 8.91 2.39
N PRO A 38 -0.88 9.21 1.14
CA PRO A 38 -0.19 8.24 0.30
C PRO A 38 1.05 7.67 0.99
N ASP A 39 1.72 8.49 1.81
CA ASP A 39 2.92 8.14 2.55
C ASP A 39 2.73 6.98 3.52
N LEU A 40 1.48 6.73 3.93
CA LEU A 40 1.09 5.65 4.84
C LEU A 40 0.62 4.39 4.10
N THR A 41 0.32 4.44 2.80
CA THR A 41 -0.11 3.25 2.07
C THR A 41 1.11 2.43 1.66
N CYS A 42 1.31 1.25 2.27
CA CYS A 42 2.41 0.33 1.93
C CYS A 42 2.52 -0.01 0.44
N LEU A 43 1.39 -0.01 -0.28
CA LEU A 43 1.38 -0.20 -1.73
C LEU A 43 2.05 0.98 -2.46
N ASP A 44 1.72 2.21 -2.06
CA ASP A 44 2.14 3.43 -2.75
C ASP A 44 3.60 3.79 -2.46
N TYR A 45 4.05 3.70 -1.18
CA TYR A 45 5.42 4.10 -0.82
C TYR A 45 6.47 2.99 -1.03
N PHE A 46 6.06 1.72 -1.05
CA PHE A 46 7.00 0.60 -1.11
C PHE A 46 6.79 -0.27 -2.36
N LEU A 47 5.62 -0.88 -2.51
CA LEU A 47 5.42 -1.89 -3.55
C LEU A 47 5.51 -1.30 -4.96
N TRP A 48 4.86 -0.18 -5.21
CA TRP A 48 4.84 0.44 -6.54
C TRP A 48 6.17 1.01 -6.97
N GLY A 49 6.96 1.59 -6.07
CA GLY A 49 8.33 2.01 -6.38
C GLY A 49 9.20 0.83 -6.81
N TYR A 50 9.19 -0.24 -6.01
CA TYR A 50 10.02 -1.42 -6.21
C TYR A 50 9.60 -2.26 -7.44
N VAL A 51 8.30 -2.48 -7.64
CA VAL A 51 7.81 -3.21 -8.80
C VAL A 51 8.11 -2.43 -10.08
N LYS A 52 7.93 -1.11 -10.10
CA LYS A 52 8.28 -0.29 -11.26
C LYS A 52 9.77 -0.35 -11.58
N SER A 53 10.65 -0.30 -10.58
CA SER A 53 12.10 -0.40 -10.83
C SER A 53 12.51 -1.74 -11.44
N LEU A 54 11.83 -2.83 -11.10
CA LEU A 54 12.08 -4.15 -11.68
C LEU A 54 11.49 -4.31 -13.08
N VAL A 55 10.27 -3.82 -13.30
CA VAL A 55 9.56 -3.98 -14.57
C VAL A 55 10.21 -3.16 -15.69
N TYR A 56 10.63 -1.93 -15.37
CA TYR A 56 11.19 -0.98 -16.33
C TYR A 56 12.72 -0.90 -16.32
N GLU A 57 13.40 -1.86 -15.67
CA GLU A 57 14.87 -1.99 -15.76
C GLU A 57 15.33 -2.15 -17.21
N ILE A 58 14.52 -2.84 -18.01
CA ILE A 58 14.70 -3.04 -19.45
C ILE A 58 13.46 -2.47 -20.14
N PRO A 59 13.59 -1.86 -21.34
CA PRO A 59 12.42 -1.48 -22.14
C PRO A 59 11.41 -2.64 -22.27
N VAL A 60 10.14 -2.27 -22.24
CA VAL A 60 9.01 -3.21 -22.34
C VAL A 60 8.41 -3.06 -23.73
N ASP A 61 8.38 -4.16 -24.47
CA ASP A 61 8.05 -4.13 -25.90
C ASP A 61 6.60 -4.54 -26.21
N SER A 62 5.88 -5.11 -25.23
CA SER A 62 4.46 -5.46 -25.37
C SER A 62 3.69 -5.49 -24.05
N ALA A 63 2.35 -5.54 -24.13
CA ALA A 63 1.49 -5.68 -22.97
C ALA A 63 1.65 -7.06 -22.29
N GLU A 64 1.87 -8.11 -23.07
CA GLU A 64 2.09 -9.47 -22.55
C GLU A 64 3.40 -9.55 -21.76
N ASP A 65 4.47 -8.94 -22.28
CA ASP A 65 5.76 -8.83 -21.59
C ASP A 65 5.61 -8.01 -20.30
N LEU A 66 4.86 -6.90 -20.35
CA LEU A 66 4.55 -6.10 -19.16
C LEU A 66 3.87 -6.94 -18.06
N VAL A 67 2.84 -7.70 -18.42
CA VAL A 67 2.10 -8.55 -17.48
C VAL A 67 3.00 -9.64 -16.90
N ALA A 68 3.81 -10.29 -17.73
CA ALA A 68 4.75 -11.31 -17.30
C ALA A 68 5.79 -10.76 -16.30
N ARG A 69 6.33 -9.57 -16.58
CA ARG A 69 7.29 -8.89 -15.69
C ARG A 69 6.67 -8.44 -14.37
N ILE A 70 5.44 -7.94 -14.39
CA ILE A 70 4.69 -7.60 -13.17
C ILE A 70 4.50 -8.86 -12.31
N ALA A 71 4.09 -9.98 -12.91
CA ALA A 71 3.93 -11.24 -12.19
C ALA A 71 5.26 -11.74 -11.60
N ALA A 72 6.35 -11.66 -12.37
CA ALA A 72 7.69 -12.04 -11.90
C ALA A 72 8.18 -11.13 -10.76
N ALA A 73 7.99 -9.82 -10.87
CA ALA A 73 8.33 -8.86 -9.81
C ALA A 73 7.53 -9.09 -8.54
N ALA A 74 6.22 -9.39 -8.66
CA ALA A 74 5.38 -9.75 -7.52
C ALA A 74 5.84 -11.07 -6.87
N GLY A 75 6.25 -12.06 -7.67
CA GLY A 75 6.88 -13.30 -7.18
C GLY A 75 8.15 -13.01 -6.37
N LYS A 76 9.07 -12.19 -6.90
CA LYS A 76 10.29 -11.78 -6.19
C LYS A 76 9.98 -11.12 -4.85
N VAL A 77 9.01 -10.21 -4.80
CA VAL A 77 8.56 -9.60 -3.53
C VAL A 77 8.09 -10.67 -2.58
N ARG A 78 7.15 -11.54 -2.99
CA ARG A 78 6.61 -12.59 -2.12
C ARG A 78 7.70 -13.51 -1.56
N ASP A 79 8.66 -13.87 -2.39
CA ASP A 79 9.68 -14.86 -2.07
C ASP A 79 10.87 -14.24 -1.32
N THR A 80 10.95 -12.91 -1.22
CA THR A 80 12.00 -12.20 -0.44
C THR A 80 11.73 -12.34 1.06
N PRO A 81 12.61 -13.02 1.83
CA PRO A 81 12.41 -13.19 3.26
C PRO A 81 12.45 -11.85 3.99
N GLY A 82 11.56 -11.67 4.98
CA GLY A 82 11.54 -10.49 5.84
C GLY A 82 10.99 -9.20 5.21
N ILE A 83 10.71 -9.18 3.91
CA ILE A 83 10.21 -7.98 3.21
C ILE A 83 8.93 -7.43 3.85
N PHE A 84 7.97 -8.30 4.18
CA PHE A 84 6.72 -7.89 4.82
C PHE A 84 6.92 -7.47 6.28
N ALA A 85 7.93 -8.02 6.97
CA ALA A 85 8.27 -7.57 8.32
C ALA A 85 8.86 -6.15 8.28
N ASN A 86 9.74 -5.88 7.32
CA ASN A 86 10.32 -4.55 7.10
C ASN A 86 9.26 -3.52 6.73
N VAL A 87 8.32 -3.89 5.84
CA VAL A 87 7.18 -3.03 5.49
C VAL A 87 6.35 -2.70 6.72
N ARG A 88 6.01 -3.67 7.57
CA ARG A 88 5.27 -3.44 8.82
C ARG A 88 6.04 -2.55 9.80
N SER A 89 7.36 -2.71 9.90
CA SER A 89 8.21 -1.88 10.75
C SER A 89 8.26 -0.43 10.25
N SER A 90 8.51 -0.25 8.96
CA SER A 90 8.50 1.07 8.29
C SER A 90 7.15 1.76 8.45
N MET A 91 6.04 1.04 8.26
CA MET A 91 4.70 1.56 8.46
C MET A 91 4.49 2.11 9.87
N ARG A 92 4.97 1.39 10.89
CA ARG A 92 4.91 1.85 12.29
C ARG A 92 5.69 3.13 12.51
N GLY A 93 6.94 3.19 12.04
CA GLY A 93 7.77 4.39 12.15
C GLY A 93 7.16 5.60 11.44
N LYS A 94 6.54 5.40 10.26
CA LYS A 94 5.81 6.45 9.55
C LYS A 94 4.57 6.94 10.31
N CYS A 95 3.82 6.05 10.95
CA CYS A 95 2.72 6.44 11.82
C CYS A 95 3.21 7.28 13.01
N GLU A 96 4.31 6.88 13.65
CA GLU A 96 4.92 7.62 14.75
C GLU A 96 5.39 9.01 14.29
N ALA A 97 6.05 9.11 13.13
CA ALA A 97 6.46 10.38 12.53
C ALA A 97 5.28 11.30 12.21
N CYS A 98 4.18 10.74 11.69
CA CYS A 98 2.95 11.48 11.44
C CYS A 98 2.32 12.02 12.75
N ILE A 99 2.33 11.22 13.82
CA ILE A 99 1.88 11.64 15.15
C ILE A 99 2.75 12.79 15.67
N MET A 100 4.09 12.68 15.56
CA MET A 100 5.02 13.75 15.96
C MET A 100 4.80 15.04 15.16
N ALA A 101 4.52 14.91 13.86
CA ALA A 101 4.22 16.05 12.99
C ALA A 101 2.82 16.64 13.18
N ARG A 102 1.98 16.06 14.05
CA ARG A 102 0.56 16.40 14.26
C ARG A 102 -0.26 16.32 12.97
N GLY A 103 -0.02 15.28 12.17
CA GLY A 103 -0.73 15.07 10.90
C GLY A 103 -0.26 15.94 9.73
N ARG A 104 0.84 16.69 9.89
CA ARG A 104 1.50 17.41 8.78
C ARG A 104 2.48 16.49 8.05
N ASN A 105 3.00 16.95 6.91
CA ASN A 105 4.04 16.24 6.17
C ASN A 105 5.24 15.95 7.09
N PHE A 106 5.74 14.72 7.04
CA PHE A 106 6.77 14.18 7.91
C PHE A 106 7.94 13.58 7.12
N GLU A 107 8.09 13.84 5.82
CA GLU A 107 9.23 13.34 5.02
C GLU A 107 10.58 13.78 5.60
N HIS A 108 10.63 14.94 6.25
CA HIS A 108 11.81 15.44 6.97
C HIS A 108 12.16 14.66 8.26
N LEU A 109 11.30 13.72 8.69
CA LEU A 109 11.46 12.88 9.88
C LEU A 109 11.72 11.40 9.53
N LEU A 110 11.74 11.05 8.24
CA LEU A 110 11.92 9.68 7.73
C LEU A 110 13.36 9.36 7.34
#